data_AF-A0A970NRN3-F1
#
_entry.id   AF-A0A970NRN3-F1
#
_cell.length_a   1.000
_cell.length_b   1.000
_cell.length_c   1.000
_cell.angle_alpha   90.00
_cell.angle_beta   90.00
_cell.angle_gamma   90.00
#
_symmetry.space_group_name_H-M   'P 1'
#
loop_
_entity.id
_entity.type
_entity.pdbx_description
1 polymer ?
#
loop_
_entity_poly.entity_id
_entity_poly.type
_entity_poly.pdbx_seq_one_letter_code
_entity_poly.pdbx_strand_id
1 'polypeptide(L)'
;MLILTIPKTKHEECIDITDQVQAYVDDTQINMGNLNLHVPEDCTALTVLTLIDPDVPSDYLNKLNHLIPKYSGMQFMGRNTQAIKASVAGKCLSLIVCDGQLALGKSQRVYFIEFAGPAKNRHIFLNAVGDQSDIADKGTTLFDFHLIEEETLRQQMAEERRLIEEMHQEYLEKQKEQENE
;
A
#
# COMPACT_ATOMS: atom_id res chain seq x y z
N MET A 1 -22.65 4.59 4.91
CA MET A 1 -22.14 4.02 3.64
C MET A 1 -22.15 5.08 2.55
N LEU A 2 -20.99 5.36 1.95
CA LEU A 2 -20.81 6.21 0.76
C LEU A 2 -20.26 5.36 -0.40
N ILE A 3 -20.51 5.77 -1.64
CA ILE A 3 -19.92 5.16 -2.83
C ILE A 3 -18.95 6.15 -3.48
N LEU A 4 -17.66 5.84 -3.42
CA LEU A 4 -16.63 6.55 -4.19
C LEU A 4 -16.60 5.95 -5.60
N THR A 5 -16.58 6.81 -6.62
CA THR A 5 -16.49 6.38 -8.02
C THR A 5 -15.12 6.72 -8.58
N ILE A 6 -14.45 5.72 -9.14
CA ILE A 6 -13.19 5.87 -9.86
C ILE A 6 -13.50 5.94 -11.37
N PRO A 7 -13.31 7.09 -12.02
CA PRO A 7 -13.59 7.23 -13.44
C PRO A 7 -12.39 6.79 -14.29
N LYS A 8 -12.69 6.19 -15.45
CA LYS A 8 -11.73 5.95 -16.55
C LYS A 8 -10.45 5.23 -16.14
N THR A 9 -10.57 3.93 -15.89
CA THR A 9 -9.40 3.11 -15.59
C THR A 9 -8.64 2.68 -16.85
N LYS A 10 -7.37 2.31 -16.72
CA LYS A 10 -6.55 1.62 -17.74
C LYS A 10 -6.61 0.11 -17.57
N HIS A 11 -5.96 -0.65 -18.46
CA HIS A 11 -6.08 -2.11 -18.49
C HIS A 11 -5.63 -2.80 -17.20
N GLU A 12 -4.44 -2.45 -16.71
CA GLU A 12 -3.92 -2.84 -15.40
C GLU A 12 -3.26 -1.61 -14.78
N GLU A 13 -3.75 -1.16 -13.63
CA GLU A 13 -3.22 0.03 -12.96
C GLU A 13 -3.47 0.03 -11.46
N CYS A 14 -2.57 0.71 -10.74
CA CYS A 14 -2.72 1.07 -9.34
C CYS A 14 -3.02 2.57 -9.28
N ILE A 15 -4.10 2.93 -8.59
CA ILE A 15 -4.57 4.31 -8.45
C ILE A 15 -4.49 4.66 -6.97
N ASP A 16 -3.69 5.67 -6.62
CA ASP A 16 -3.66 6.20 -5.25
C ASP A 16 -5.01 6.87 -4.97
N ILE A 17 -5.71 6.34 -3.98
CA ILE A 17 -7.01 6.84 -3.51
C ILE A 17 -6.92 7.43 -2.09
N THR A 18 -5.71 7.61 -1.55
CA THR A 18 -5.49 8.01 -0.15
C THR A 18 -6.23 9.30 0.18
N ASP A 19 -6.10 10.33 -0.64
CA ASP A 19 -6.72 11.64 -0.40
C ASP A 19 -8.25 11.58 -0.48
N GLN A 20 -8.79 10.78 -1.40
CA GLN A 20 -10.24 10.57 -1.53
C GLN A 20 -10.82 9.80 -0.34
N VAL A 21 -10.05 8.86 0.20
CA VAL A 21 -10.43 8.08 1.39
C VAL A 21 -10.32 8.95 2.64
N GLN A 22 -9.28 9.77 2.77
CA GLN A 22 -9.14 10.73 3.87
C GLN A 22 -10.27 11.77 3.84
N ALA A 23 -10.61 12.32 2.66
CA ALA A 23 -11.73 13.24 2.53
C ALA A 23 -13.07 12.63 3.01
N TYR A 24 -13.28 11.33 2.79
CA TYR A 24 -14.44 10.64 3.35
C TYR A 24 -14.41 10.58 4.89
N VAL A 25 -13.24 10.34 5.49
CA VAL A 25 -13.08 10.38 6.96
C VAL A 25 -13.40 11.77 7.47
N ASP A 26 -12.85 12.80 6.85
CA ASP A 26 -13.10 14.20 7.20
C ASP A 26 -14.61 14.50 7.13
N ASP A 27 -15.32 14.10 6.08
CA ASP A 27 -16.77 14.28 5.94
C ASP A 27 -17.59 13.56 7.02
N THR A 28 -17.09 12.45 7.56
CA THR A 28 -17.78 11.68 8.61
C THR A 28 -17.60 12.26 10.01
N GLN A 29 -16.62 13.14 10.20
CA GLN A 29 -16.24 13.72 11.50
C GLN A 29 -15.93 12.67 12.58
N ILE A 30 -15.56 11.44 12.18
CA ILE A 30 -15.12 10.40 13.11
C ILE A 30 -13.71 10.74 13.57
N ASN A 31 -13.52 10.81 14.87
CA ASN A 31 -12.22 11.06 15.48
C ASN A 31 -11.46 9.74 15.71
N MET A 32 -12.13 8.74 16.31
CA MET A 32 -11.54 7.44 16.62
C MET A 32 -12.45 6.31 16.14
N GLY A 33 -11.93 5.36 15.37
CA GLY A 33 -12.74 4.25 14.89
C GLY A 33 -12.10 3.40 13.80
N ASN A 34 -12.96 2.74 13.03
CA ASN A 34 -12.57 1.90 11.90
C ASN A 34 -13.30 2.34 10.62
N LEU A 35 -12.55 2.39 9.54
CA LEU A 35 -13.03 2.59 8.18
C LEU A 35 -12.92 1.28 7.39
N ASN A 36 -14.05 0.82 6.86
CA ASN A 36 -14.09 -0.32 5.96
C ASN A 36 -14.29 0.15 4.52
N LEU A 37 -13.44 -0.33 3.63
CA LEU A 37 -13.54 -0.17 2.18
C LEU A 37 -13.81 -1.53 1.54
N HIS A 38 -14.69 -1.56 0.54
CA HIS A 38 -15.02 -2.76 -0.22
C HIS A 38 -15.19 -2.45 -1.70
N VAL A 39 -14.64 -3.29 -2.57
CA VAL A 39 -14.87 -3.25 -4.02
C VAL A 39 -15.78 -4.40 -4.45
N PRO A 40 -16.94 -4.13 -5.07
CA PRO A 40 -17.85 -5.18 -5.51
C PRO A 40 -17.39 -5.88 -6.79
N GLU A 41 -16.60 -5.24 -7.66
CA GLU A 41 -16.26 -5.80 -8.96
C GLU A 41 -15.24 -6.95 -8.91
N ASP A 42 -15.36 -7.89 -9.86
CA ASP A 42 -14.64 -9.17 -9.83
C ASP A 42 -13.13 -9.08 -10.05
N CYS A 43 -12.68 -8.02 -10.71
CA CYS A 43 -11.31 -7.89 -11.20
C CYS A 43 -10.63 -6.63 -10.66
N THR A 44 -11.09 -6.15 -9.52
CA THR A 44 -10.55 -4.96 -8.85
C THR A 44 -10.26 -5.29 -7.39
N ALA A 45 -9.30 -4.61 -6.81
CA ALA A 45 -8.85 -4.84 -5.44
C ALA A 45 -8.51 -3.54 -4.72
N LEU A 46 -8.27 -3.67 -3.41
CA LEU A 46 -7.80 -2.61 -2.54
C LEU A 46 -6.55 -3.10 -1.82
N THR A 47 -5.56 -2.23 -1.64
CA THR A 47 -4.37 -2.57 -0.86
C THR A 47 -3.74 -1.32 -0.24
N VAL A 48 -2.75 -1.52 0.64
CA VAL A 48 -1.87 -0.47 1.13
C VAL A 48 -0.46 -0.78 0.66
N LEU A 49 0.19 0.18 0.01
CA LEU A 49 1.60 0.06 -0.40
C LEU A 49 2.43 1.13 0.30
N THR A 50 3.66 0.77 0.64
CA THR A 50 4.66 1.71 1.16
C THR A 50 5.48 2.26 0.00
N LEU A 51 5.37 3.57 -0.23
CA LEU A 51 6.09 4.28 -1.28
C LEU A 51 7.53 4.57 -0.83
N ILE A 52 8.44 3.65 -1.16
CA ILE A 52 9.89 3.84 -0.97
C ILE A 52 10.48 4.57 -2.18
N ASP A 53 9.92 4.32 -3.37
CA ASP A 53 10.20 5.00 -4.63
C ASP A 53 8.90 5.11 -5.46
N PRO A 54 8.85 5.98 -6.49
CA PRO A 54 7.66 6.18 -7.32
C PRO A 54 7.21 4.95 -8.13
N ASP A 55 8.08 3.95 -8.33
CA ASP A 55 7.85 2.81 -9.21
C ASP A 55 7.19 1.63 -8.47
N VAL A 56 7.15 1.64 -7.13
CA VAL A 56 6.53 0.60 -6.28
C VAL A 56 5.15 0.14 -6.80
N PRO A 57 4.21 1.01 -7.21
CA PRO A 57 2.91 0.55 -7.71
C PRO A 57 3.01 -0.24 -9.03
N SER A 58 3.89 0.19 -9.95
CA SER A 58 4.15 -0.56 -11.19
C SER A 58 4.88 -1.87 -10.92
N ASP A 59 5.82 -1.86 -9.98
CA ASP A 59 6.57 -3.02 -9.53
C ASP A 59 5.67 -4.07 -8.90
N TYR A 60 4.71 -3.64 -8.07
CA TYR A 60 3.69 -4.50 -7.50
C TYR A 60 2.89 -5.23 -8.57
N LEU A 61 2.41 -4.52 -9.60
CA LEU A 61 1.69 -5.12 -10.73
C LEU A 61 2.59 -6.09 -11.51
N ASN A 62 3.83 -5.71 -11.80
CA ASN A 62 4.78 -6.54 -12.52
C ASN A 62 5.09 -7.84 -11.77
N LYS A 63 5.30 -7.76 -10.45
CA LYS A 63 5.54 -8.91 -9.57
C LYS A 63 4.30 -9.82 -9.50
N LEU A 64 3.10 -9.26 -9.37
CA LEU A 64 1.86 -10.04 -9.45
C LEU A 64 1.64 -10.68 -10.82
N ASN A 65 1.98 -9.99 -11.90
CA ASN A 65 1.90 -10.52 -13.27
C ASN A 65 2.84 -11.70 -13.48
N HIS A 66 4.01 -11.67 -12.85
CA HIS A 66 4.95 -12.79 -12.86
C HIS A 66 4.46 -13.97 -12.02
N LEU A 67 3.92 -13.72 -10.83
CA LEU A 67 3.41 -14.77 -9.93
C LEU A 67 2.13 -15.43 -10.45
N ILE A 68 1.26 -14.66 -11.10
CA ILE A 68 -0.05 -15.10 -11.60
C ILE A 68 -0.14 -14.75 -13.10
N PRO A 69 0.53 -15.53 -13.97
CA PRO A 69 0.59 -15.24 -15.39
C PRO A 69 -0.77 -15.37 -16.07
N LYS A 70 -0.92 -14.68 -17.20
CA LYS A 70 -2.14 -14.74 -18.05
C LYS A 70 -2.31 -16.08 -18.77
N TYR A 71 -1.24 -16.87 -18.82
CA TYR A 71 -1.19 -18.15 -19.50
C TYR A 71 -0.81 -19.26 -18.52
N SER A 72 -1.45 -20.42 -18.67
CA SER A 72 -1.05 -21.67 -18.04
C SER A 72 -0.60 -22.63 -19.14
N GLY A 73 0.72 -22.74 -19.34
CA GLY A 73 1.28 -23.35 -20.55
C GLY A 73 0.86 -22.59 -21.80
N MET A 74 0.17 -23.26 -22.73
CA MET A 74 -0.36 -22.65 -23.96
C MET A 74 -1.80 -22.10 -23.80
N GLN A 75 -2.44 -22.31 -22.66
CA GLN A 75 -3.83 -21.88 -22.46
C GLN A 75 -3.89 -20.46 -21.92
N PHE A 76 -4.56 -19.56 -22.65
CA PHE A 76 -4.91 -18.24 -22.16
C PHE A 76 -6.04 -18.34 -21.14
N MET A 77 -5.78 -17.89 -19.90
CA MET A 77 -6.76 -17.99 -18.82
C MET A 77 -7.79 -16.87 -18.83
N GLY A 78 -7.57 -15.82 -19.61
CA GLY A 78 -8.49 -14.68 -19.72
C GLY A 78 -8.87 -14.13 -18.36
N ARG A 79 -10.14 -13.72 -18.22
CA ARG A 79 -10.71 -13.02 -17.06
C ARG A 79 -10.48 -13.72 -15.71
N ASN A 80 -10.26 -15.04 -15.73
CA ASN A 80 -10.00 -15.82 -14.52
C ASN A 80 -8.71 -15.38 -13.83
N THR A 81 -7.65 -15.09 -14.59
CA THR A 81 -6.39 -14.58 -14.02
C THR A 81 -6.60 -13.23 -13.33
N GLN A 82 -7.34 -12.31 -13.95
CA GLN A 82 -7.62 -11.01 -13.33
C GLN A 82 -8.45 -11.15 -12.05
N ALA A 83 -9.46 -12.03 -12.04
CA ALA A 83 -10.27 -12.28 -10.86
C ALA A 83 -9.46 -12.93 -9.72
N ILE A 84 -8.55 -13.84 -10.04
CA ILE A 84 -7.64 -14.45 -9.06
C ILE A 84 -6.69 -13.39 -8.48
N LYS A 85 -6.10 -12.53 -9.31
CA LYS A 85 -5.27 -11.41 -8.84
C LYS A 85 -6.03 -10.50 -7.89
N ALA A 86 -7.28 -10.15 -8.23
CA ALA A 86 -8.13 -9.35 -7.37
C ALA A 86 -8.42 -10.03 -6.03
N SER A 87 -8.69 -11.33 -6.04
CA SER A 87 -8.89 -12.12 -4.82
C SER A 87 -7.62 -12.21 -3.95
N VAL A 88 -6.43 -12.31 -4.57
CA VAL A 88 -5.15 -12.39 -3.86
C VAL A 88 -4.77 -11.04 -3.26
N ALA A 89 -4.96 -9.94 -4.00
CA ALA A 89 -4.69 -8.60 -3.52
C ALA A 89 -5.67 -8.17 -2.41
N GLY A 90 -6.92 -8.61 -2.49
CA GLY A 90 -7.95 -8.38 -1.49
C GLY A 90 -9.04 -7.41 -1.96
N LYS A 91 -10.30 -7.77 -1.69
CA LYS A 91 -11.48 -6.94 -2.05
C LYS A 91 -11.98 -6.04 -0.92
N CYS A 92 -11.46 -6.23 0.27
CA CYS A 92 -11.82 -5.46 1.45
C CYS A 92 -10.55 -4.94 2.10
N LEU A 93 -10.61 -3.71 2.60
CA LEU A 93 -9.54 -3.10 3.37
C LEU A 93 -10.15 -2.43 4.60
N SER A 94 -9.65 -2.78 5.77
CA SER A 94 -10.03 -2.15 7.04
C SER A 94 -8.87 -1.27 7.50
N LEU A 95 -9.16 0.00 7.75
CA LEU A 95 -8.22 1.01 8.21
C LEU A 95 -8.67 1.54 9.56
N ILE A 96 -7.74 1.87 10.44
CA ILE A 96 -8.03 2.55 11.69
C ILE A 96 -8.06 4.05 11.43
N VAL A 97 -9.00 4.74 12.06
CA VAL A 97 -9.04 6.21 12.12
C VAL A 97 -8.65 6.64 13.52
N CYS A 98 -7.68 7.55 13.63
CA CYS A 98 -7.14 8.07 14.87
C CYS A 98 -6.92 9.58 14.71
N ASP A 99 -7.42 10.38 15.66
CA ASP A 99 -7.37 11.84 15.60
C ASP A 99 -7.95 12.41 14.29
N GLY A 100 -9.00 11.77 13.76
CA GLY A 100 -9.63 12.14 12.49
C GLY A 100 -8.78 11.85 11.24
N GLN A 101 -7.66 11.14 11.39
CA GLN A 101 -6.75 10.79 10.29
C GLN A 101 -6.71 9.28 10.07
N LEU A 102 -6.47 8.85 8.84
CA LEU A 102 -6.14 7.46 8.55
C LEU A 102 -4.83 7.11 9.29
N ALA A 103 -4.89 6.08 10.13
CA ALA A 103 -3.73 5.59 10.87
C ALA A 103 -2.82 4.73 9.97
N LEU A 104 -2.18 5.41 9.02
CA LEU A 104 -1.19 4.88 8.08
C LEU A 104 0.20 5.37 8.49
N GLY A 105 1.25 4.61 8.16
CA GLY A 105 2.63 5.11 8.24
C GLY A 105 2.90 6.21 7.19
N LYS A 106 3.98 6.99 7.36
CA LYS A 106 4.22 8.21 6.53
C LYS A 106 4.26 7.94 5.02
N SER A 107 4.86 6.80 4.66
CA SER A 107 5.02 6.40 3.27
C SER A 107 3.92 5.43 2.81
N GLN A 108 2.98 5.06 3.67
CA GLN A 108 1.89 4.17 3.29
C GLN A 108 0.78 4.95 2.57
N ARG A 109 0.27 4.34 1.50
CA ARG A 109 -0.80 4.89 0.68
C ARG A 109 -1.83 3.81 0.37
N VAL A 110 -3.09 4.21 0.29
CA VAL A 110 -4.21 3.34 -0.06
C VAL A 110 -4.37 3.32 -1.57
N TYR A 111 -4.36 2.13 -2.16
CA TYR A 111 -4.49 1.95 -3.60
C TYR A 111 -5.75 1.17 -3.97
N PHE A 112 -6.43 1.67 -5.00
CA PHE A 112 -7.34 0.89 -5.81
C PHE A 112 -6.57 0.23 -6.95
N ILE A 113 -6.82 -1.05 -7.18
CA ILE A 113 -6.14 -1.81 -8.23
C ILE A 113 -7.15 -2.29 -9.25
N GLU A 114 -6.93 -1.95 -10.52
CA GLU A 114 -7.65 -2.48 -11.67
C GLU A 114 -6.82 -3.56 -12.34
N PHE A 115 -7.41 -4.75 -12.56
CA PHE A 115 -6.75 -5.82 -13.31
C PHE A 115 -7.36 -6.04 -14.70
N ALA A 116 -8.58 -5.56 -14.96
CA ALA A 116 -9.35 -5.88 -16.17
C ALA A 116 -9.99 -4.66 -16.83
N GLY A 117 -9.36 -3.49 -16.74
CA GLY A 117 -9.86 -2.28 -17.40
C GLY A 117 -9.62 -2.32 -18.92
N PRO A 118 -9.78 -1.20 -19.64
CA PRO A 118 -10.29 0.08 -19.15
C PRO A 118 -11.78 0.01 -18.82
N ALA A 119 -12.20 0.63 -17.73
CA ALA A 119 -13.60 0.76 -17.33
C ALA A 119 -14.00 2.24 -17.24
N LYS A 120 -15.26 2.55 -17.56
CA LYS A 120 -15.77 3.94 -17.44
C LYS A 120 -15.89 4.36 -15.99
N ASN A 121 -16.42 3.48 -15.14
CA ASN A 121 -16.65 3.69 -13.72
C ASN A 121 -16.31 2.41 -12.96
N ARG A 122 -15.66 2.56 -11.82
CA ARG A 122 -15.52 1.55 -10.78
C ARG A 122 -16.00 2.11 -9.45
N HIS A 123 -16.46 1.24 -8.57
CA HIS A 123 -17.07 1.65 -7.31
C HIS A 123 -16.28 1.12 -6.12
N ILE A 124 -16.19 1.95 -5.09
CA ILE A 124 -15.66 1.58 -3.79
C ILE A 124 -16.72 1.96 -2.77
N PHE A 125 -17.14 0.99 -1.95
CA PHE A 125 -18.07 1.21 -0.86
C PHE A 125 -17.27 1.53 0.39
N LEU A 126 -17.55 2.68 1.00
CA LEU A 126 -16.91 3.12 2.23
C LEU A 126 -17.93 3.14 3.36
N ASN A 127 -17.54 2.61 4.51
CA ASN A 127 -18.34 2.68 5.72
C ASN A 127 -17.43 2.84 6.94
N ALA A 128 -17.60 3.94 7.65
CA ALA A 128 -16.88 4.21 8.89
C ALA A 128 -17.78 3.99 10.11
N VAL A 129 -17.18 3.51 11.20
CA VAL A 129 -17.82 3.32 12.50
C VAL A 129 -16.83 3.76 13.57
N GLY A 130 -17.25 4.68 14.44
CA GLY A 130 -16.37 5.25 15.45
C GLY A 130 -17.06 6.31 16.30
N ASP A 131 -16.30 6.90 17.20
CA ASP A 131 -16.71 8.04 18.01
C ASP A 131 -16.33 9.36 17.31
N GLN A 132 -17.17 10.38 17.51
CA GLN A 132 -16.95 11.75 17.07
C GLN A 132 -16.45 12.64 18.23
N SER A 133 -16.31 12.10 19.44
CA SER A 133 -15.87 12.87 20.60
C SER A 133 -14.39 13.27 20.48
N ASP A 134 -14.11 14.52 20.83
CA ASP A 134 -12.74 15.07 20.94
C ASP A 134 -12.05 14.65 22.24
N ILE A 135 -12.50 13.56 22.87
CA ILE A 135 -11.89 13.11 24.12
C ILE A 135 -10.56 12.47 23.75
N ALA A 136 -9.51 13.29 23.78
CA ALA A 136 -8.12 12.89 23.74
C ALA A 136 -7.82 11.98 24.94
N ASP A 137 -8.17 10.70 24.81
CA ASP A 137 -7.67 9.69 25.72
C ASP A 137 -6.16 9.61 25.51
N LYS A 138 -5.39 9.69 26.60
CA LYS A 138 -3.93 9.89 26.61
C LYS A 138 -3.16 8.62 26.19
N GLY A 139 -3.68 7.86 25.24
CA GLY A 139 -2.96 6.77 24.58
C GLY A 139 -1.89 7.31 23.62
N THR A 140 -1.06 6.39 23.11
CA THR A 140 -0.09 6.69 22.04
C THR A 140 -0.84 7.23 20.82
N THR A 141 -0.54 8.46 20.44
CA THR A 141 -1.16 9.13 19.29
C THR A 141 -0.59 8.61 17.97
N LEU A 142 -1.28 8.88 16.86
CA LEU A 142 -0.72 8.60 15.53
C LEU A 142 0.60 9.36 15.30
N PHE A 143 0.77 10.54 15.92
CA PHE A 143 2.01 11.30 15.87
C PHE A 143 3.17 10.58 16.58
N ASP A 144 2.91 9.99 17.74
CA ASP A 144 3.92 9.22 18.48
C ASP A 144 4.39 8.00 17.67
N PHE A 145 3.47 7.30 17.00
CA PHE A 145 3.81 6.20 16.10
C PHE A 145 4.73 6.65 14.95
N HIS A 146 4.41 7.75 14.31
CA HIS A 146 5.19 8.32 13.21
C HIS A 146 6.59 8.78 13.61
N LEU A 147 6.77 9.20 14.86
CA LEU A 147 8.08 9.55 15.40
C LEU A 147 8.92 8.28 15.61
N ILE A 148 8.32 7.24 16.20
CA ILE A 148 8.96 5.94 16.39
C ILE A 148 9.36 5.33 15.04
N GLU A 149 8.50 5.43 14.02
CA GLU A 149 8.78 4.92 12.67
C GLU A 149 9.99 5.62 12.05
N GLU A 150 10.09 6.96 12.15
CA GLU A 150 11.25 7.71 11.65
C GLU A 150 12.56 7.34 12.36
N GLU A 151 12.52 7.20 13.68
CA GLU A 151 13.71 6.79 14.45
C GLU A 151 14.17 5.39 14.06
N THR A 152 13.22 4.45 13.93
CA THR A 152 13.49 3.06 13.51
C THR A 152 14.10 3.02 12.12
N LEU A 153 13.55 3.76 11.16
CA LEU A 153 14.07 3.82 9.79
C LEU A 153 15.49 4.42 9.75
N ARG A 154 15.74 5.49 10.53
CA ARG A 154 17.08 6.09 10.64
C ARG A 154 18.11 5.10 11.18
N GLN A 155 17.73 4.29 12.17
CA GLN A 155 18.60 3.26 12.74
C GLN A 155 18.92 2.18 11.71
N GLN A 156 17.91 1.66 11.00
CA GLN A 156 18.09 0.66 9.95
C GLN A 156 19.00 1.15 8.82
N MET A 157 18.78 2.37 8.32
CA MET A 157 19.63 2.93 7.26
C MET A 157 21.06 3.19 7.73
N ALA A 158 21.27 3.50 9.01
CA ALA A 158 22.61 3.66 9.57
C ALA A 158 23.33 2.30 9.69
N GLU A 159 22.61 1.25 10.10
CA GLU A 159 23.14 -0.11 10.19
C GLU A 159 23.47 -0.68 8.81
N GLU A 160 22.58 -0.49 7.82
CA GLU A 160 22.82 -0.91 6.44
C GLU A 160 24.05 -0.21 5.83
N ARG A 161 24.18 1.11 6.01
CA ARG A 161 25.38 1.85 5.57
C ARG A 161 26.65 1.32 6.22
N ARG A 162 26.60 1.02 7.51
CA ARG A 162 27.72 0.45 8.25
C ARG A 162 28.13 -0.92 7.70
N LEU A 163 27.16 -1.81 7.46
CA LEU A 163 27.40 -3.12 6.86
C LEU A 163 28.03 -3.00 5.46
N ILE A 164 27.54 -2.08 4.64
CA ILE A 164 28.10 -1.81 3.30
C ILE A 164 29.55 -1.34 3.41
N GLU A 165 29.85 -0.42 4.34
CA GLU A 165 31.21 0.06 4.57
C GLU A 165 32.15 -1.05 5.08
N GLU A 166 31.69 -1.88 6.02
CA GLU A 166 32.44 -3.04 6.53
C GLU A 166 32.75 -4.03 5.39
N MET A 167 31.75 -4.38 4.57
CA MET A 167 31.94 -5.24 3.40
C MET A 167 32.93 -4.62 2.38
N HIS A 168 32.89 -3.30 2.19
CA HIS A 168 33.81 -2.63 1.27
C HIS A 168 35.25 -2.64 1.78
N GLN A 169 35.47 -2.46 3.08
CA GLN A 169 36.80 -2.57 3.69
C GLN A 169 37.36 -3.99 3.58
N GLU A 170 36.57 -5.01 3.91
CA GLU A 170 36.99 -6.42 3.77
C GLU A 170 37.39 -6.76 2.33
N TYR A 171 36.66 -6.21 1.34
CA TYR A 171 36.98 -6.38 -0.07
C TYR A 171 38.34 -5.77 -0.43
N LEU A 172 38.60 -4.54 0.03
CA LEU A 172 39.87 -3.84 -0.23
C LEU A 172 41.06 -4.53 0.45
N GLU A 173 40.86 -5.08 1.66
CA GLU A 173 41.89 -5.86 2.35
C GLU A 173 42.24 -7.13 1.58
N LYS A 174 41.24 -7.89 1.14
CA LYS A 174 41.46 -9.09 0.30
C LYS A 174 42.19 -8.78 -1.01
N GLN A 175 41.91 -7.64 -1.64
CA GLN A 175 42.65 -7.23 -2.84
C GLN A 175 44.13 -6.95 -2.53
N LYS A 176 44.42 -6.23 -1.44
CA LYS A 176 45.80 -5.97 -1.03
C LYS A 176 46.55 -7.25 -0.65
N GLU A 177 45.88 -8.24 -0.06
CA GLU A 177 46.47 -9.54 0.22
C GLU A 177 46.82 -10.29 -1.07
N GLN A 178 45.94 -10.27 -2.08
CA GLN A 178 46.17 -10.87 -3.40
C GLN A 178 47.25 -10.16 -4.22
N GLU A 179 47.45 -8.85 -4.03
CA GLU A 179 48.51 -8.09 -4.71
C GLU A 179 49.90 -8.26 -4.06
N ASN A 180 49.95 -8.79 -2.82
CA ASN A 180 51.19 -9.00 -2.06
C ASN A 180 51.67 -10.47 -2.04
N GLU A 181 50.93 -11.41 -2.66
CA GLU A 181 51.35 -12.79 -2.95
C GLU A 181 51.95 -12.93 -4.37
#